data_AF-J1GQX2-F1
#
_entry.id   AF-J1GQX2-F1
#
_cell.length_a   1.000
_cell.length_b   1.000
_cell.length_c   1.000
_cell.angle_alpha   90.00
_cell.angle_beta   90.00
_cell.angle_gamma   90.00
#
_symmetry.space_group_name_H-M   'P 1'
#
loop_
_entity.id
_entity.type
_entity.pdbx_description
1 polymer ?
#
loop_
_entity_poly.entity_id
_entity_poly.type
_entity_poly.pdbx_seq_one_letter_code
_entity_poly.pdbx_strand_id
1 'polypeptide(L)'
;MPDELEADFLRFFGRGPRQFPPAQAARLASVVIRQTESWALRALDEDWQWRRLETHLAAMQADSLRWLQWAKTTDAQRGRSAPSPIPRPGTRRSAPRAVDTAWIDAQLARPRVPVQSDAPSAGGAAPA
;
A
#
# COMPACT_ATOMS: atom_id res chain seq x y z
N MET A 1 -17.96 24.91 -8.50
CA MET A 1 -17.28 24.47 -7.27
C MET A 1 -15.86 24.06 -7.68
N PRO A 2 -14.81 24.43 -6.93
CA PRO A 2 -13.45 24.06 -7.28
C PRO A 2 -13.26 22.55 -7.18
N ASP A 3 -12.56 21.97 -8.15
CA ASP A 3 -12.18 20.55 -8.15
C ASP A 3 -11.25 20.25 -6.95
N GLU A 4 -11.14 18.99 -6.52
CA GLU A 4 -10.37 18.60 -5.33
C GLU A 4 -8.91 19.04 -5.40
N LEU A 5 -8.32 19.01 -6.60
CA LEU A 5 -6.97 19.50 -6.86
C LEU A 5 -6.88 21.02 -6.73
N GLU A 6 -7.87 21.75 -7.24
CA GLU A 6 -7.88 23.21 -7.16
C GLU A 6 -8.03 23.68 -5.71
N ALA A 7 -8.88 23.00 -4.94
CA ALA A 7 -9.04 23.27 -3.52
C ALA A 7 -7.75 23.02 -2.72
N ASP A 8 -7.01 21.95 -3.01
CA ASP A 8 -5.72 21.72 -2.38
C ASP A 8 -4.70 22.81 -2.75
N PHE A 9 -4.66 23.24 -4.01
CA PHE A 9 -3.79 24.32 -4.46
C PHE A 9 -4.11 25.64 -3.76
N LEU A 10 -5.39 25.96 -3.59
CA LEU A 10 -5.83 27.12 -2.82
C LEU A 10 -5.44 27.00 -1.34
N ARG A 11 -5.57 25.81 -0.74
CA ARG A 11 -5.20 25.57 0.66
C ARG A 11 -3.70 25.72 0.91
N PHE A 12 -2.85 25.14 0.07
CA PHE A 12 -1.40 25.10 0.31
C PHE A 12 -0.64 26.30 -0.26
N PHE A 13 -1.11 26.85 -1.39
CA PHE A 13 -0.38 27.90 -2.12
C PHE A 13 -1.16 29.21 -2.26
N GLY A 14 -2.43 29.26 -1.83
CA GLY A 14 -3.29 30.45 -1.94
C GLY A 14 -3.63 30.85 -3.38
N ARG A 15 -3.31 29.99 -4.36
CA ARG A 15 -3.47 30.25 -5.81
C ARG A 15 -3.91 28.97 -6.51
N GLY A 16 -4.71 29.12 -7.56
CA GLY A 16 -5.16 27.99 -8.36
C GLY A 16 -4.04 27.42 -9.26
N PRO A 17 -4.16 26.15 -9.71
CA PRO A 17 -3.13 25.48 -10.49
C PRO A 17 -2.85 26.18 -11.84
N ARG A 18 -3.87 26.81 -12.44
CA ARG A 18 -3.75 27.54 -13.72
C ARG A 18 -2.97 28.86 -13.62
N GLN A 19 -2.72 29.35 -12.41
CA GLN A 19 -1.93 30.56 -12.17
C GLN A 19 -0.42 30.29 -12.12
N PHE A 20 -0.02 29.02 -12.16
CA PHE A 20 1.38 28.61 -12.24
C PHE A 20 1.72 28.17 -13.67
N PRO A 21 3.01 28.26 -14.08
CA PRO A 21 3.50 27.56 -15.25
C PRO A 21 3.16 26.07 -15.17
N PRO A 22 2.76 25.41 -16.28
CA PRO A 22 2.23 24.04 -16.25
C PRO A 22 3.22 23.02 -15.67
N ALA A 23 4.51 23.16 -15.99
CA ALA A 23 5.55 22.31 -15.42
C ALA A 23 5.69 22.48 -13.89
N GLN A 24 5.54 23.72 -13.40
CA GLN A 24 5.59 24.01 -11.97
C GLN A 24 4.34 23.49 -11.27
N ALA A 25 3.15 23.68 -11.86
CA ALA A 25 1.90 23.15 -11.34
C ALA A 25 1.96 21.62 -11.19
N ALA A 26 2.45 20.90 -12.21
CA ALA A 26 2.63 19.46 -12.13
C ALA A 26 3.58 19.02 -11.00
N ARG A 27 4.69 19.76 -10.82
CA ARG A 27 5.64 19.48 -9.73
C ARG A 27 5.06 19.76 -8.35
N LEU A 28 4.23 20.80 -8.20
CA LEU A 28 3.56 21.09 -6.93
C LEU A 28 2.45 20.07 -6.65
N ALA A 29 1.69 19.67 -7.67
CA ALA A 29 0.66 18.64 -7.55
C ALA A 29 1.26 17.30 -7.05
N SER A 30 2.43 16.90 -7.56
CA SER A 30 3.09 15.66 -7.11
C SER A 30 3.50 15.70 -5.63
N VAL A 31 3.80 16.88 -5.08
CA VAL A 31 4.09 17.06 -3.66
C VAL A 31 2.79 17.01 -2.84
N VAL A 32 1.76 17.74 -3.27
CA VAL A 32 0.47 17.83 -2.59
C VAL A 32 -0.19 16.45 -2.47
N ILE A 33 -0.24 15.67 -3.54
CA ILE A 33 -0.89 14.34 -3.56
C ILE A 33 -0.23 13.36 -2.57
N ARG A 34 1.03 13.57 -2.18
CA ARG A 34 1.71 12.70 -1.20
C ARG A 34 1.30 12.99 0.24
N GLN A 35 0.69 14.15 0.50
CA GLN A 35 0.29 14.57 1.83
C GLN A 35 -1.05 13.97 2.22
N THR A 36 -1.17 13.49 3.45
CA THR A 36 -2.39 12.83 3.96
C THR A 36 -3.57 13.79 4.16
N GLU A 37 -3.33 15.10 4.12
CA GLU A 37 -4.36 16.14 4.23
C GLU A 37 -4.92 16.59 2.89
N SER A 38 -4.32 16.17 1.77
CA SER A 38 -4.77 16.51 0.42
C SER A 38 -6.14 15.90 0.13
N TRP A 39 -7.08 16.69 -0.36
CA TRP A 39 -8.37 16.22 -0.86
C TRP A 39 -8.20 15.45 -2.18
N ALA A 40 -7.28 15.86 -3.04
CA ALA A 40 -6.95 15.13 -4.25
C ALA A 40 -6.48 13.70 -3.93
N LEU A 41 -5.67 13.49 -2.89
CA LEU A 41 -5.29 12.15 -2.44
C LEU A 41 -6.52 11.32 -2.02
N ARG A 42 -7.46 11.92 -1.27
CA ARG A 42 -8.67 11.21 -0.79
C ARG A 42 -9.59 10.79 -1.93
N ALA A 43 -9.62 11.57 -3.01
CA ALA A 43 -10.38 11.23 -4.21
C ALA A 43 -9.70 10.13 -5.05
N LEU A 44 -8.37 10.05 -5.03
CA LEU A 44 -7.59 9.09 -5.81
C LEU A 44 -7.47 7.71 -5.15
N ASP A 45 -7.41 7.65 -3.83
CA ASP A 45 -7.12 6.44 -3.06
C ASP A 45 -8.20 6.27 -1.97
N GLU A 46 -9.09 5.27 -2.10
CA GLU A 46 -10.14 5.00 -1.11
C GLU A 46 -9.56 4.59 0.25
N ASP A 47 -8.37 3.99 0.25
CA ASP A 47 -7.65 3.54 1.45
C ASP A 47 -6.71 4.61 2.02
N TRP A 48 -6.83 5.88 1.60
CA TRP A 48 -5.96 6.99 2.01
C TRP A 48 -5.79 7.12 3.53
N GLN A 49 -6.81 6.76 4.31
CA GLN A 49 -6.82 6.82 5.77
C GLN A 49 -5.72 5.96 6.41
N TRP A 50 -5.32 4.87 5.74
CA TRP A 50 -4.27 3.96 6.20
C TRP A 50 -2.85 4.46 5.90
N ARG A 51 -2.68 5.54 5.13
CA ARG A 51 -1.35 6.17 4.96
C ARG A 51 -0.84 6.84 6.24
N ARG A 52 -1.73 7.08 7.22
CA ARG A 52 -1.40 7.67 8.52
C ARG A 52 -1.02 6.58 9.53
N LEU A 53 0.12 6.74 10.17
CA LEU A 53 0.59 5.82 11.21
C LEU A 53 -0.38 5.78 12.40
N GLU A 54 -0.97 6.91 12.73
CA GLU A 54 -1.91 7.07 13.84
C GLU A 54 -3.14 6.18 13.64
N THR A 55 -3.64 6.07 12.41
CA THR A 55 -4.78 5.19 12.06
C THR A 55 -4.42 3.72 12.31
N HIS A 56 -3.20 3.30 11.96
CA HIS A 56 -2.72 1.95 12.24
C HIS A 56 -2.63 1.67 13.75
N LEU A 57 -2.08 2.61 14.52
CA LEU A 57 -1.94 2.48 15.97
C LEU A 57 -3.30 2.45 16.66
N ALA A 58 -4.23 3.31 16.25
CA ALA A 58 -5.59 3.32 16.78
C ALA A 58 -6.32 2.00 16.51
N ALA A 59 -6.18 1.44 15.30
CA ALA A 59 -6.75 0.14 14.96
C ALA A 59 -6.15 -0.99 15.81
N MET A 60 -4.82 -0.99 16.03
CA MET A 60 -4.16 -1.97 16.89
C MET A 60 -4.66 -1.88 18.35
N GLN A 61 -4.81 -0.67 18.88
CA GLN A 61 -5.35 -0.47 20.23
C GLN A 61 -6.79 -1.00 20.34
N ALA A 62 -7.64 -0.67 19.37
CA ALA A 62 -9.03 -1.15 19.34
C ALA A 62 -9.12 -2.69 19.25
N ASP A 63 -8.26 -3.31 18.44
CA ASP A 63 -8.15 -4.78 18.34
C ASP A 63 -7.75 -5.40 19.69
N SER A 64 -6.73 -4.85 20.35
CA SER A 64 -6.28 -5.32 21.67
C SER A 64 -7.37 -5.17 22.74
N LEU A 65 -8.10 -4.05 22.74
CA LEU A 65 -9.19 -3.82 23.69
C LEU A 65 -10.36 -4.78 23.48
N ARG A 66 -10.77 -5.00 22.23
CA ARG A 66 -11.79 -6.01 21.88
C ARG A 66 -11.38 -7.40 22.31
N TRP A 67 -10.12 -7.75 22.09
CA TRP A 67 -9.57 -9.03 22.52
C TRP A 67 -9.59 -9.19 24.04
N LEU A 68 -9.17 -8.16 24.79
CA LEU A 68 -9.21 -8.17 26.26
C LEU A 68 -10.64 -8.24 26.81
N GLN A 69 -11.60 -7.57 26.17
CA GLN A 69 -13.01 -7.68 26.53
C GLN A 69 -13.51 -9.10 26.30
N TRP A 70 -13.21 -9.68 25.13
CA TRP A 70 -13.58 -11.06 24.81
C TRP A 70 -12.95 -12.06 25.79
N ALA A 71 -11.66 -11.90 26.12
CA ALA A 71 -10.93 -12.80 27.01
C ALA A 71 -11.57 -12.96 28.40
N LYS A 72 -12.39 -11.99 28.84
CA LYS A 72 -13.12 -12.03 30.11
C LYS A 72 -14.46 -12.77 30.04
N THR A 73 -14.91 -13.15 28.85
CA THR A 73 -16.21 -13.82 28.64
C THR A 73 -16.11 -15.33 28.83
N THR A 74 -17.24 -15.98 29.12
CA THR A 74 -17.32 -17.45 29.16
C THR A 74 -17.08 -18.09 27.79
N ASP A 75 -17.34 -17.35 26.70
CA ASP A 75 -17.06 -17.81 25.33
C ASP A 75 -15.55 -17.93 25.08
N ALA A 76 -14.75 -17.02 25.64
CA ALA A 76 -13.30 -17.12 25.58
C ALA A 76 -12.77 -18.32 26.37
N GLN A 77 -13.35 -18.64 27.53
CA GLN A 77 -13.00 -19.86 28.26
C GLN A 77 -13.25 -21.13 27.43
N ARG A 78 -14.25 -21.10 26.56
CA ARG A 78 -14.57 -22.18 25.61
C ARG A 78 -13.89 -22.04 24.26
N GLY A 79 -13.04 -21.02 24.07
CA GLY A 79 -12.29 -20.76 22.83
C GLY A 79 -13.14 -20.38 21.62
N ARG A 80 -14.35 -19.83 21.81
CA ARG A 80 -15.29 -19.52 20.72
C ARG A 80 -15.41 -18.00 20.50
N SER A 81 -15.81 -17.62 19.29
CA SER A 81 -16.23 -16.26 18.95
C SER A 81 -15.16 -15.18 19.20
N ALA A 82 -13.88 -15.51 18.96
CA ALA A 82 -12.81 -14.53 19.08
C ALA A 82 -13.00 -13.38 18.06
N PRO A 83 -12.82 -12.12 18.48
CA PRO A 83 -13.03 -10.97 17.60
C PRO A 83 -12.00 -10.95 16.47
N SER A 84 -12.47 -10.76 15.25
CA SER A 84 -11.62 -10.55 14.07
C SER A 84 -10.97 -9.15 14.14
N PRO A 85 -9.69 -9.02 13.74
CA PRO A 85 -9.04 -7.71 13.63
C PRO A 85 -9.79 -6.78 12.67
N ILE A 86 -9.72 -5.47 12.95
CA ILE A 86 -10.24 -4.43 12.05
C ILE A 86 -9.55 -4.58 10.68
N PRO A 87 -10.31 -4.63 9.56
CA PRO A 87 -9.75 -4.82 8.24
C PRO A 87 -8.89 -3.61 7.87
N ARG A 88 -7.59 -3.86 7.69
CA ARG A 88 -6.61 -2.85 7.25
C ARG A 88 -5.61 -3.44 6.25
N PRO A 89 -4.94 -2.61 5.43
CA PRO A 89 -3.88 -3.05 4.55
C PRO A 89 -2.86 -3.91 5.32
N GLY A 90 -2.56 -5.10 4.80
CA GLY A 90 -1.65 -6.07 5.42
C GLY A 90 -2.26 -6.99 6.50
N THR A 91 -3.53 -6.81 6.90
CA THR A 91 -4.20 -7.69 7.90
C THR A 91 -5.24 -8.63 7.36
N ARG A 92 -5.56 -8.57 6.06
CA ARG A 92 -6.27 -9.69 5.43
C ARG A 92 -5.38 -10.92 5.60
N ARG A 93 -5.78 -11.81 6.50
CA ARG A 93 -5.40 -13.22 6.40
C ARG A 93 -6.03 -13.69 5.09
N SER A 94 -5.29 -13.59 3.99
CA SER A 94 -5.59 -14.46 2.87
C SER A 94 -5.61 -15.85 3.47
N ALA A 95 -6.76 -16.52 3.42
CA ALA A 95 -6.79 -17.96 3.64
C ALA A 95 -5.60 -18.52 2.84
N PRO A 96 -4.72 -19.34 3.45
CA PRO A 96 -3.56 -19.85 2.76
C PRO A 96 -4.07 -20.43 1.45
N ARG A 97 -3.74 -19.78 0.33
CA ARG A 97 -4.11 -20.27 -0.98
C ARG A 97 -3.42 -21.63 -1.04
N ALA A 98 -4.22 -22.70 -1.05
CA ALA A 98 -3.69 -24.04 -1.12
C ALA A 98 -2.73 -24.06 -2.30
N VAL A 99 -1.44 -24.24 -1.99
CA VAL A 99 -0.41 -24.26 -3.01
C VAL A 99 -0.67 -25.52 -3.80
N ASP A 100 -0.84 -25.38 -5.12
CA ASP A 100 -1.04 -26.53 -5.99
C ASP A 100 0.29 -27.27 -6.12
N THR A 101 0.52 -28.21 -5.21
CA THR A 101 1.75 -28.99 -5.12
C THR A 101 1.99 -29.79 -6.39
N ALA A 102 0.91 -30.27 -7.04
CA ALA A 102 1.01 -31.03 -8.29
C ALA A 102 1.55 -30.17 -9.44
N TRP A 103 1.14 -28.91 -9.51
CA TRP A 103 1.70 -27.96 -10.48
C TRP A 103 3.19 -27.68 -10.22
N ILE A 104 3.58 -27.52 -8.94
CA ILE A 104 4.99 -27.30 -8.57
C ILE A 104 5.84 -28.51 -8.95
N ASP A 105 5.41 -29.72 -8.62
CA ASP A 105 6.13 -30.94 -8.95
C ASP A 105 6.29 -31.10 -10.47
N ALA A 106 5.24 -30.77 -11.25
CA ALA A 106 5.30 -30.76 -12.70
C ALA A 106 6.29 -29.72 -13.27
N GLN A 107 6.46 -28.56 -12.62
CA GLN A 107 7.48 -27.58 -13.02
C GLN A 107 8.89 -28.03 -12.65
N LEU A 108 9.06 -28.62 -11.47
CA LEU A 108 10.36 -29.12 -11.00
C LEU A 108 10.87 -30.32 -11.81
N ALA A 109 9.96 -31.12 -12.36
CA ALA A 109 10.27 -32.24 -13.24
C ALA A 109 10.70 -31.81 -14.66
N ARG A 110 10.54 -30.53 -15.04
CA ARG A 110 10.99 -30.05 -16.34
C ARG A 110 12.52 -30.07 -16.41
N PRO A 111 13.11 -30.43 -17.57
CA PRO A 111 14.55 -30.38 -17.76
C PRO A 111 15.06 -28.95 -17.51
N ARG A 112 16.03 -28.81 -16.60
CA ARG A 112 16.59 -27.50 -16.25
C ARG A 112 17.36 -26.94 -17.45
N VAL A 113 16.89 -25.82 -17.98
CA VAL A 113 17.61 -25.08 -19.01
C VAL A 113 18.64 -24.19 -18.31
N PRO A 114 19.92 -24.20 -18.73
CA PRO A 114 20.90 -23.26 -18.20
C PRO A 114 20.44 -21.84 -18.55
N VAL A 115 20.23 -21.01 -17.52
CA VAL A 115 20.00 -19.58 -17.71
C VAL A 115 21.28 -19.01 -18.31
N GLN A 116 21.21 -18.52 -19.55
CA GLN A 116 22.28 -17.73 -20.13
C GLN A 116 22.39 -16.45 -19.30
N SER A 117 23.32 -16.44 -18.35
CA SER A 117 23.80 -15.22 -17.75
C SER A 117 24.66 -14.54 -18.82
N ASP A 118 24.04 -13.64 -19.59
CA ASP A 118 24.78 -12.71 -20.44
C ASP A 118 25.65 -11.84 -19.53
N ALA A 119 26.91 -12.22 -19.41
CA ALA A 119 27.94 -11.32 -18.91
C ALA A 119 28.00 -10.11 -19.86
N PRO A 120 28.14 -8.88 -19.34
CA PRO A 120 28.20 -7.70 -20.20
C PRO A 120 29.38 -7.84 -21.17
N SER A 121 29.08 -7.67 -22.46
CA SER A 121 30.03 -7.64 -23.55
C SER A 121 31.07 -6.55 -23.32
N ALA A 122 32.30 -6.96 -22.99
CA ALA A 122 33.46 -6.10 -23.09
C ALA A 122 33.73 -5.82 -24.58
N GLY A 123 33.13 -4.76 -25.10
CA GLY A 123 33.44 -4.19 -26.41
C GLY A 123 34.86 -3.66 -26.42
N GLY A 124 35.65 -4.10 -27.41
CA GLY A 124 37.00 -3.58 -27.66
C GLY A 124 37.00 -2.27 -28.43
N ALA A 125 38.08 -1.49 -28.27
CA ALA A 125 39.01 -1.02 -29.33
C ALA A 125 39.83 0.20 -28.84
N ALA A 126 41.10 0.25 -29.25
CA ALA A 126 42.17 1.20 -28.89
C ALA A 126 42.00 2.60 -29.55
N PRO A 127 42.88 3.62 -29.35
CA PRO A 127 44.24 3.61 -29.93
C PRO A 127 45.35 4.33 -29.12
N ALA A 128 46.60 4.13 -29.57
CA ALA A 128 47.76 4.97 -29.33
C ALA A 128 48.03 5.86 -30.55
#